data_AF-A0A357VIX3-F1
#
_entry.id   AF-A0A357VIX3-F1
#
_cell.length_a   1.000
_cell.length_b   1.000
_cell.length_c   1.000
_cell.angle_alpha   90.00
_cell.angle_beta   90.00
_cell.angle_gamma   90.00
#
_symmetry.space_group_name_H-M   'P 1'
#
loop_
_entity.id
_entity.type
_entity.pdbx_description
1 polymer ?
#
loop_
_entity_poly.entity_id
_entity_poly.type
_entity_poly.pdbx_seq_one_letter_code
_entity_poly.pdbx_strand_id
1 'polypeptide(L)'
;MQVSITFLGPAASFAGRTATMFEVPAPATVKEILEVAANECGFRVDPAAWAVLLDGRGVPPEDWDTFTVDQDCQLTVLPMLAGG
;
A
#
# COMPACT_ATOMS: atom_id res chain seq x y z
N MET A 1 10.91 -5.14 -9.10
CA MET A 1 11.24 -4.99 -7.66
C MET A 1 10.26 -5.79 -6.84
N GLN A 2 10.74 -6.30 -5.72
CA GLN A 2 9.96 -7.08 -4.77
C GLN A 2 9.36 -6.14 -3.73
N VAL A 3 8.03 -6.13 -3.64
CA VAL A 3 7.31 -5.32 -2.66
C VAL A 3 6.69 -6.24 -1.62
N SER A 4 7.04 -6.02 -0.36
CA SER A 4 6.36 -6.65 0.77
C SER A 4 5.28 -5.71 1.29
N ILE A 5 4.02 -6.14 1.28
CA ILE A 5 2.92 -5.35 1.84
C ILE A 5 2.43 -5.96 3.15
N THR A 6 2.22 -5.13 4.15
CA THR A 6 1.61 -5.50 5.43
C THR A 6 0.31 -4.72 5.61
N PHE A 7 -0.79 -5.41 5.86
CA PHE A 7 -2.08 -4.81 6.14
C PHE A 7 -2.33 -4.88 7.65
N LEU A 8 -2.61 -3.73 8.28
CA LEU A 8 -2.94 -3.69 9.72
C LEU A 8 -4.42 -3.33 9.93
N GLY A 9 -4.98 -3.79 11.05
CA GLY A 9 -6.36 -3.50 11.44
C GLY A 9 -7.39 -3.94 10.39
N PRO A 10 -8.48 -3.17 10.20
CA PRO A 10 -9.47 -3.40 9.14
C PRO A 10 -8.92 -3.66 7.73
N ALA A 11 -7.75 -3.10 7.38
CA ALA A 11 -7.14 -3.33 6.07
C ALA A 11 -6.81 -4.81 5.83
N ALA A 12 -6.44 -5.56 6.87
CA ALA A 12 -6.18 -6.99 6.77
C ALA A 12 -7.47 -7.79 6.49
N SER A 13 -8.60 -7.35 7.03
CA SER A 13 -9.91 -7.96 6.75
C SER A 13 -10.35 -7.72 5.31
N PHE A 14 -10.10 -6.53 4.77
CA PHE A 14 -10.38 -6.22 3.36
C PHE A 14 -9.49 -7.00 2.39
N ALA A 15 -8.21 -7.16 2.72
CA ALA A 15 -7.25 -7.90 1.89
C ALA A 15 -7.34 -9.43 2.05
N GLY A 16 -8.07 -9.92 3.06
CA GLY A 16 -8.15 -11.34 3.41
C GLY A 16 -6.83 -11.93 3.92
N ARG A 17 -5.83 -11.10 4.20
CA ARG A 17 -4.48 -11.50 4.64
C ARG A 17 -3.80 -10.35 5.39
N THR A 18 -2.85 -10.69 6.25
CA THR A 18 -2.09 -9.70 7.05
C THR A 18 -0.81 -9.23 6.35
N ALA A 19 -0.23 -10.05 5.48
CA ALA A 19 0.91 -9.68 4.67
C ALA A 19 0.90 -10.46 3.35
N THR A 20 1.50 -9.88 2.32
CA THR A 20 1.80 -10.57 1.06
C THR A 20 3.01 -9.94 0.39
N MET A 21 3.54 -10.62 -0.60
CA MET A 21 4.67 -10.15 -1.37
C MET A 21 4.38 -10.35 -2.84
N PHE A 22 4.72 -9.36 -3.66
CA PHE A 22 4.47 -9.39 -5.09
C PHE A 22 5.60 -8.68 -5.84
N GLU A 23 5.74 -9.04 -7.11
CA GLU A 23 6.68 -8.39 -8.02
C GLU A 23 5.98 -7.22 -8.71
N VAL A 24 6.57 -6.03 -8.63
CA VAL A 24 6.12 -4.83 -9.33
C VAL A 24 7.20 -4.41 -10.32
N PRO A 25 6.86 -3.99 -11.55
CA PRO A 25 7.82 -3.35 -12.46
C PRO A 25 8.46 -2.13 -11.80
N ALA A 26 9.77 -1.96 -11.96
CA ALA A 26 10.48 -0.77 -11.47
C ALA A 26 10.86 0.15 -12.64
N PRO A 27 10.75 1.48 -12.50
CA PRO A 27 10.18 2.21 -11.37
C PRO A 27 8.64 2.16 -11.35
N ALA A 28 8.04 2.19 -10.16
CA ALA A 28 6.59 2.32 -9.98
C ALA A 28 6.26 3.31 -8.87
N THR A 29 5.14 4.00 -9.01
CA THR A 29 4.58 4.89 -8.00
C THR A 29 3.93 4.09 -6.86
N VAL A 30 3.78 4.73 -5.69
CA VAL A 30 3.06 4.11 -4.55
C VAL A 30 1.64 3.69 -4.96
N LYS A 31 0.96 4.47 -5.79
CA LYS A 31 -0.36 4.14 -6.32
C LYS A 31 -0.33 2.89 -7.19
N GLU A 32 0.58 2.77 -8.13
CA GLU A 32 0.70 1.57 -8.98
C GLU A 32 0.97 0.32 -8.14
N ILE A 33 1.82 0.43 -7.11
CA ILE A 33 2.07 -0.65 -6.16
C ILE A 33 0.78 -1.07 -5.43
N LEU A 34 -0.02 -0.09 -4.97
CA LEU A 34 -1.30 -0.34 -4.31
C LEU A 34 -2.35 -0.94 -5.26
N GLU A 35 -2.38 -0.52 -6.53
CA GLU A 35 -3.27 -1.06 -7.54
C GLU A 35 -2.95 -2.53 -7.87
N VAL A 36 -1.66 -2.88 -7.96
CA VAL A 36 -1.22 -4.28 -8.07
C VAL A 36 -1.68 -5.08 -6.86
N ALA A 37 -1.44 -4.58 -5.65
CA ALA A 37 -1.89 -5.25 -4.41
C ALA A 37 -3.41 -5.43 -4.37
N ALA A 38 -4.16 -4.41 -4.80
CA ALA A 38 -5.61 -4.40 -4.84
C ALA A 38 -6.16 -5.46 -5.81
N ASN A 39 -5.56 -5.57 -6.99
CA ASN A 39 -5.91 -6.58 -7.98
C ASN A 39 -5.60 -8.00 -7.47
N GLU A 40 -4.43 -8.20 -6.87
CA GLU A 40 -4.00 -9.51 -6.34
C GLU A 40 -4.80 -9.97 -5.11
N CYS A 41 -5.23 -9.04 -4.26
CA CYS A 41 -5.94 -9.35 -3.03
C CYS A 41 -7.46 -9.15 -3.12
N GLY A 42 -7.97 -8.61 -4.24
CA GLY A 42 -9.41 -8.41 -4.48
C GLY A 42 -10.04 -7.30 -3.64
N PHE A 43 -9.31 -6.23 -3.33
CA PHE A 43 -9.83 -5.07 -2.59
C PHE A 43 -9.80 -3.79 -3.46
N ARG A 44 -10.42 -2.70 -2.99
CA ARG A 44 -10.38 -1.40 -3.67
C ARG A 44 -9.48 -0.43 -2.93
N VAL A 45 -8.56 0.23 -3.63
CA VAL A 45 -7.75 1.34 -3.10
C VAL A 45 -8.65 2.53 -2.76
N ASP A 46 -8.59 2.99 -1.51
CA ASP A 46 -9.31 4.17 -1.04
C ASP A 46 -8.35 5.13 -0.30
N PRO A 47 -7.91 6.21 -0.97
CA PRO A 47 -7.01 7.21 -0.39
C PRO A 47 -7.60 7.96 0.81
N ALA A 48 -8.92 8.04 0.94
CA ALA A 48 -9.58 8.70 2.07
C ALA A 48 -9.64 7.77 3.29
N ALA A 49 -9.66 6.46 3.07
CA ALA A 49 -9.80 5.48 4.13
C ALA A 49 -8.45 4.94 4.65
N TRP A 50 -7.34 5.13 3.94
CA TRP A 50 -6.07 4.48 4.25
C TRP A 50 -4.89 5.45 4.43
N ALA A 51 -3.99 5.07 5.32
CA ALA A 51 -2.66 5.64 5.45
C ALA A 51 -1.62 4.61 5.00
N VAL A 52 -0.62 5.08 4.26
CA VAL A 52 0.43 4.22 3.69
C VAL A 52 1.78 4.62 4.28
N LEU A 53 2.52 3.62 4.74
CA LEU A 53 3.91 3.76 5.15
C LEU A 53 4.79 3.03 4.13
N LEU A 54 5.75 3.74 3.55
CA LEU A 54 6.82 3.16 2.74
C LEU A 54 8.10 3.11 3.59
N ASP A 55 8.63 1.91 3.83
CA ASP A 55 9.79 1.65 4.69
C ASP A 55 9.69 2.35 6.06
N GLY A 56 8.47 2.35 6.61
CA GLY A 56 8.13 2.99 7.89
C GLY A 56 7.92 4.51 7.82
N ARG A 57 8.06 5.15 6.65
CA ARG A 57 7.78 6.58 6.45
C ARG A 57 6.40 6.79 5.87
N GLY A 58 5.62 7.69 6.46
CA GLY A 58 4.30 8.04 5.92
C GLY A 58 4.41 8.70 4.54
N VAL A 59 3.64 8.19 3.58
CA VAL A 59 3.50 8.80 2.25
C VAL A 59 2.08 9.39 2.18
N PRO A 60 1.94 10.72 2.09
CA PRO A 60 0.63 11.34 2.01
C PRO A 60 -0.06 10.97 0.69
N PRO A 61 -1.41 10.86 0.67
CA PRO A 61 -2.16 10.51 -0.54
C PRO A 61 -1.88 11.38 -1.76
N GLU A 62 -1.54 12.66 -1.55
CA GLU A 62 -1.18 13.61 -2.61
C GLU A 62 0.11 13.26 -3.36
N ASP A 63 1.00 12.48 -2.71
CA ASP A 63 2.27 12.03 -3.29
C ASP A 63 2.19 10.61 -3.87
N TRP A 64 1.05 9.92 -3.79
CA TRP A 64 0.97 8.52 -4.24
C TRP A 64 1.20 8.34 -5.74
N ASP A 65 0.83 9.34 -6.54
CA ASP A 65 1.00 9.38 -7.99
C ASP A 65 2.38 9.91 -8.43
N THR A 66 3.16 10.51 -7.53
CA THR A 66 4.44 11.19 -7.87
C THR A 66 5.65 10.54 -7.20
N PHE A 67 5.46 9.90 -6.04
CA PHE A 67 6.52 9.22 -5.32
C PHE A 67 6.84 7.87 -5.98
N THR A 68 7.96 7.82 -6.70
CA THR A 68 8.43 6.60 -7.37
C THR A 68 9.36 5.78 -6.49
N VAL A 69 9.17 4.48 -6.54
CA VAL A 69 10.01 3.46 -5.91
C VAL A 69 10.66 2.63 -7.02
N ASP A 70 11.98 2.49 -6.95
CA ASP A 70 12.80 1.81 -7.96
C ASP A 70 13.55 0.59 -7.41
N GLN A 71 13.44 0.33 -6.11
CA GLN A 71 14.10 -0.75 -5.40
C GLN A 71 13.10 -1.53 -4.54
N ASP A 72 13.52 -2.68 -4.04
CA ASP A 72 12.70 -3.50 -3.14
C ASP A 72 12.31 -2.69 -1.89
N CYS A 73 11.05 -2.78 -1.50
CA CYS A 73 10.52 -1.95 -0.42
C CYS A 73 9.47 -2.69 0.42
N GLN A 74 9.23 -2.14 1.61
CA GLN A 74 8.15 -2.56 2.48
C GLN A 74 7.06 -1.49 2.52
N LEU A 75 5.84 -1.89 2.19
CA LEU A 75 4.66 -1.05 2.24
C LEU A 75 3.76 -1.51 3.39
N THR A 76 3.30 -0.59 4.23
CA THR A 76 2.35 -0.88 5.30
C THR A 76 1.09 -0.08 5.07
N VAL A 77 -0.04 -0.78 4.95
CA VAL A 77 -1.36 -0.17 4.76
C VAL A 77 -2.11 -0.21 6.09
N LEU A 78 -2.51 0.97 6.53
CA LEU A 78 -3.24 1.21 7.76
C LEU A 78 -4.61 1.81 7.40
N PRO A 79 -5.68 1.49 8.12
CA PRO A 79 -6.90 2.26 8.05
C PRO A 79 -6.67 3.63 8.72
N MET A 80 -7.12 4.68 8.07
CA MET A 80 -7.30 5.99 8.69
C MET A 80 -8.35 5.82 9.78
N LEU A 81 -7.90 5.85 11.03
CA LEU A 81 -8.82 5.99 12.15
C LEU A 81 -9.44 7.39 12.00
N ALA A 82 -10.75 7.45 11.79
CA ALA A 82 -11.49 8.69 11.99
C ALA A 82 -11.31 9.07 13.46
N GLY A 83 -10.31 9.90 13.75
CA GLY A 83 -10.16 10.53 15.04
C GLY A 83 -11.42 11.35 15.28
N GLY A 84 -12.19 10.98 16.30
CA GLY A 84 -13.39 11.69 16.72
C GLY A 84 -13.11 13.07 17.30
#